data_AF-A0A5D0XUF1-F1
#
_entry.id   AF-A0A5D0XUF1-F1
#
_cell.length_a   1.000
_cell.length_b   1.000
_cell.length_c   1.000
_cell.angle_alpha   90.00
_cell.angle_beta   90.00
_cell.angle_gamma   90.00
#
_symmetry.space_group_name_H-M   'P 1'
#
loop_
_entity.id
_entity.type
_entity.pdbx_description
1 polymer ?
#
loop_
_entity_poly.entity_id
_entity_poly.type
_entity_poly.pdbx_seq_one_letter_code
_entity_poly.pdbx_strand_id
1 'polypeptide(L)' 'MTPTVRTPEQVIELIRAEDGYNPDLQYVAGPDPLGDPGFEVIVQSISLSAGGGSGTVEVWQVYPDGTYSRDN' A
#
# COMPACT_ATOMS: atom_id res chain seq x y z
N MET A 1 -1.50 14.51 16.63
CA MET A 1 -0.23 14.42 15.89
C MET A 1 -0.49 13.50 14.71
N THR A 2 -0.46 14.03 13.49
CA THR A 2 -0.52 13.20 12.28
C THR A 2 0.79 12.44 12.14
N PRO A 3 0.76 11.11 11.92
CA PRO A 3 1.98 10.33 11.75
C PRO A 3 2.66 10.77 10.44
N THR A 4 3.89 11.26 10.53
CA THR A 4 4.64 11.63 9.32
C THR A 4 5.17 10.36 8.63
N VAL A 5 4.58 10.09 7.46
CA VAL A 5 5.03 9.27 6.34
C VAL A 5 6.47 9.44 5.89
N ARG A 6 7.48 8.64 6.29
CA ARG A 6 8.85 8.86 5.77
C ARG A 6 9.54 7.66 5.13
N THR A 7 9.05 6.45 5.34
CA THR A 7 9.64 5.25 4.74
C THR A 7 8.56 4.33 4.20
N PRO A 8 8.85 3.54 3.14
CA PRO A 8 7.94 2.53 2.60
C PRO A 8 7.38 1.59 3.68
N GLU A 9 8.21 1.20 4.64
CA GLU A 9 7.83 0.31 5.75
C GLU A 9 6.74 0.92 6.63
N GLN A 10 6.87 2.20 7.00
CA GLN A 10 5.86 2.89 7.81
C GLN A 10 4.51 2.96 7.08
N VAL A 11 4.55 3.13 5.77
CA VAL A 11 3.33 3.18 4.94
C VAL A 11 2.66 1.81 4.87
N ILE A 12 3.45 0.75 4.70
CA ILE A 12 2.95 -0.63 4.71
C ILE A 12 2.30 -0.95 6.05
N GLU A 13 2.92 -0.54 7.17
CA GLU A 13 2.35 -0.74 8.50
C GLU A 13 1.02 0.02 8.68
N LEU A 14 0.94 1.26 8.18
CA LEU A 14 -0.27 2.06 8.21
C LEU A 14 -1.41 1.40 7.43
N ILE A 15 -1.16 1.02 6.17
CA ILE A 15 -2.17 0.40 5.32
C ILE A 15 -2.57 -0.98 5.84
N ARG A 16 -1.62 -1.79 6.31
CA ARG A 16 -1.93 -3.10 6.91
C ARG A 16 -2.82 -2.97 8.16
N ALA A 17 -2.63 -1.92 8.96
CA ALA A 17 -3.47 -1.67 10.12
C ALA A 17 -4.91 -1.26 9.72
N GLU A 18 -5.07 -0.54 8.62
CA GLU A 18 -6.37 -0.10 8.09
C GLU A 18 -7.13 -1.22 7.34
N ASP A 19 -6.44 -1.93 6.46
CA ASP A 19 -7.01 -3.02 5.64
C ASP A 19 -7.42 -4.24 6.49
N GLY A 20 -6.79 -4.38 7.65
CA GLY A 20 -6.96 -5.54 8.53
C GLY A 20 -6.06 -6.69 8.09
N TYR A 21 -5.39 -7.32 9.06
CA TYR A 21 -4.40 -8.35 8.77
C TYR A 21 -5.00 -9.52 7.96
N ASN A 22 -4.54 -9.68 6.72
CA ASN A 22 -4.86 -10.83 5.87
C ASN A 22 -3.55 -11.53 5.45
N PRO A 23 -3.34 -12.81 5.82
CA PRO A 23 -2.13 -13.54 5.46
C PRO A 23 -2.00 -13.87 3.97
N ASP A 24 -3.09 -13.75 3.20
CA ASP A 24 -3.06 -13.91 1.74
C ASP A 24 -2.59 -12.64 1.01
N LEU A 25 -2.53 -11.49 1.70
CA LEU A 25 -2.16 -10.22 1.08
C LEU A 25 -0.68 -9.89 1.27
N GLN A 26 -0.06 -9.46 0.19
CA GLN A 26 1.28 -8.88 0.14
C GLN A 26 1.16 -7.38 -0.15
N TYR A 27 1.81 -6.57 0.67
CA TYR A 27 1.85 -5.12 0.52
C TYR A 27 3.24 -4.71 0.02
N VAL A 28 3.29 -4.01 -1.11
CA VAL A 28 4.52 -3.52 -1.72
C VAL A 28 4.42 -2.01 -1.83
N ALA A 29 5.30 -1.31 -1.12
CA ALA A 29 5.36 0.15 -1.18
C ALA A 29 6.54 0.64 -2.02
N GLY A 30 6.28 1.64 -2.86
CA GLY A 30 7.27 2.32 -3.69
C GLY A 30 7.08 3.84 -3.64
N PRO A 31 8.06 4.61 -4.14
CA PRO A 31 7.85 6.03 -4.37
C PRO A 31 6.68 6.23 -5.33
N ASP A 32 5.94 7.31 -5.14
CA ASP A 32 4.86 7.69 -6.05
C ASP A 32 5.34 7.75 -7.52
N PRO A 33 4.63 7.12 -8.47
CA PRO A 33 5.03 7.07 -9.87
C PRO A 33 4.90 8.41 -10.61
N LEU A 34 4.12 9.36 -10.09
CA LEU A 34 3.97 10.71 -10.63
C LEU A 34 5.07 11.67 -10.14
N GLY A 35 5.89 11.23 -9.18
CA GLY A 35 6.94 12.02 -8.57
C GLY A 35 6.44 12.95 -7.46
N ASP A 36 5.20 12.76 -7.00
CA ASP A 36 4.64 13.47 -5.87
C ASP A 36 5.31 13.03 -4.55
N PRO A 37 5.38 13.91 -3.55
CA PRO A 37 5.87 13.52 -2.24
C PRO A 37 4.88 12.52 -1.62
N GLY A 38 5.32 11.28 -1.39
CA GLY A 38 4.47 10.21 -0.88
C GLY A 38 4.95 8.83 -1.31
N PHE A 39 4.07 7.84 -1.11
CA PHE A 39 4.31 6.45 -1.49
C PHE A 39 3.04 5.83 -2.08
N GLU A 40 3.23 5.02 -3.11
CA GLU A 40 2.21 4.11 -3.60
C GLU A 40 2.37 2.76 -2.90
N VAL A 41 1.28 2.21 -2.36
CA VAL A 41 1.23 0.87 -1.75
C VAL A 41 0.31 -0.01 -2.58
N ILE A 42 0.89 -1.01 -3.22
CA ILE A 42 0.18 -2.00 -4.02
C ILE A 42 -0.11 -3.21 -3.14
N VAL A 43 -1.38 -3.57 -3.01
CA VAL A 43 -1.86 -4.75 -2.31
C VAL A 43 -2.10 -5.86 -3.32
N GLN A 44 -1.45 -7.00 -3.14
CA GLN A 44 -1.51 -8.16 -4.03
C GLN A 44 -1.94 -9.40 -3.24
N SER A 45 -2.90 -10.17 -3.77
CA SER A 45 -3.25 -11.48 -3.25
C SER A 45 -2.26 -12.53 -3.78
N ILE A 46 -1.60 -13.21 -2.86
CA ILE A 46 -0.64 -14.27 -3.14
C ILE A 46 -1.34 -15.42 -3.87
N SER A 47 -2.55 -15.80 -3.43
CA SER A 47 -3.34 -16.87 -4.07
C SER A 47 -3.75 -16.52 -5.51
N LEU A 48 -4.15 -15.27 -5.78
CA LEU A 48 -4.48 -14.83 -7.14
C LEU A 48 -3.24 -14.75 -8.04
N SER A 49 -2.12 -14.26 -7.51
CA SER A 49 -0.84 -14.23 -8.22
C SER A 49 -0.35 -15.64 -8.56
N ALA A 50 -0.50 -16.59 -7.64
CA ALA A 50 -0.12 -17.99 -7.86
C ALA A 50 -0.92 -18.67 -8.99
N GLY A 51 -2.14 -18.21 -9.24
CA GLY A 51 -3.00 -18.66 -10.35
C GLY A 51 -2.64 -18.10 -11.72
N GLY A 52 -1.62 -17.23 -11.82
CA GLY A 52 -1.19 -16.59 -13.07
C GLY A 52 -1.87 -15.26 -13.40
N GLY A 53 -2.64 -14.69 -12.46
CA GLY A 53 -3.16 -13.33 -12.55
C GLY A 53 -2.17 -12.28 -12.02
N SER A 54 -2.45 -10.98 -12.23
CA SER A 54 -1.64 -9.90 -11.65
C SER A 54 -1.71 -9.88 -10.12
N GLY A 55 -2.76 -10.47 -9.54
CA GLY A 55 -3.00 -10.55 -8.10
C GLY A 55 -3.23 -9.22 -7.40
N THR A 56 -3.04 -8.07 -8.06
CA THR A 56 -3.36 -6.74 -7.53
C THR A 56 -4.83 -6.69 -7.15
N VAL A 57 -5.07 -6.37 -5.88
CA VAL A 57 -6.40 -6.24 -5.27
C VAL A 57 -6.75 -4.77 -5.12
N GLU A 58 -5.79 -3.96 -4.65
CA GLU A 58 -5.99 -2.54 -4.34
C GLU A 58 -4.67 -1.77 -4.49
N VAL A 59 -4.78 -0.47 -4.75
CA VAL A 59 -3.65 0.47 -4.74
C VAL A 59 -3.98 1.63 -3.80
N TRP A 60 -3.04 1.97 -2.93
CA TRP A 60 -3.19 3.06 -1.97
C TRP A 60 -2.14 4.12 -2.21
N GLN A 61 -2.58 5.35 -2.39
CA GLN A 61 -1.73 6.52 -2.41
C GLN A 61 -1.60 7.06 -1.01
N VAL A 62 -0.39 7.15 -0.46
CA VAL A 62 -0.19 7.68 0.90
C VAL A 62 0.71 8.90 0.88
N TYR A 63 0.20 9.97 1.48
CA TYR A 63 0.84 11.27 1.53
C TYR A 63 1.75 11.39 2.77
N PRO A 64 2.72 12.32 2.77
CA PRO A 64 3.71 12.45 3.84
C PRO A 64 3.10 12.83 5.19
N ASP A 65 1.91 13.41 5.19
CA ASP A 65 1.17 13.75 6.41
C ASP A 65 0.43 12.54 7.02
N GLY A 66 0.48 11.38 6.36
CA GLY A 66 -0.18 10.15 6.81
C GLY A 66 -1.62 10.01 6.34
N THR A 67 -2.13 10.95 5.54
CA THR A 67 -3.39 10.74 4.82
C THR A 67 -3.19 9.80 3.65
N TYR A 68 -4.25 9.11 3.24
CA TYR A 68 -4.22 8.17 2.13
C TYR A 68 -5.48 8.24 1.28
N SER A 69 -5.34 7.89 0.01
CA SER A 69 -6.43 7.66 -0.93
C SER A 69 -6.33 6.23 -1.44
N ARG A 70 -7.49 5.57 -1.57
CA ARG A 70 -7.57 4.20 -2.07
C ARG A 70 -8.21 4.21 -3.45
N ASP A 71 -7.57 3.56 -4.41
CA ASP A 71 -8.10 3.26 -5.73
C ASP A 71 -8.35 1.75 -5.84
N ASN A 72 -9.52 1.37 -6.39
CA ASN A 72 -9.97 -0.02 -6.54
C ASN A 72 -10.23 -0.34 -8.00
#